data_AF-A0AAF5DGC0-F1
#
_entry.id   AF-A0AAF5DGC0-F1
#
_cell.length_a   1.000
_cell.length_b   1.000
_cell.length_c   1.000
_cell.angle_alpha   90.00
_cell.angle_beta   90.00
_cell.angle_gamma   90.00
#
_symmetry.space_group_name_H-M   'P 1'
#
loop_
_entity.id
_entity.type
_entity.pdbx_description
1 polymer ?
#
loop_
_entity_poly.entity_id
_entity_poly.type
_entity_poly.pdbx_seq_one_letter_code
_entity_poly.pdbx_strand_id
1 'polypeptide(L)'
;HSKLFKMAPTDESLNNKDITIIDVWKHNLLEEGAKICQIIKDYNYVGMDTEFPGVVATPVGPFKKKEDFNYQQVSCNVNMLKLIQVGLTFMNFKGELPPGNPVFQFNFVFDLQDDMYSTESIDLLNNCGINFSKHKVNGISMHEFGELLTTCGLLTDRNIKWLTFSSGYDFGYLFRAVLTRHLPSDEKEFFKLLHGLFPTIIDIKCLLMQPGPMSVNLRGGLQEIAAMLHIERYGLQHQAGSDSLLTGNAYFALRRKFFSNNWDEIFETINGELYGLGNTLSNESSNAESHRSTPECGYRINVPSYNLDAREAVKNKNITIIDVWRHNLLEEGAKICRIIKDYNYVGMDTEFPGVVATPVGPFRKKEDFNYQQVSCNVNMLKLIQVGLTFMNFKGELPPGNPVFQFNFVFDLQDDMYSTESIDLLNNCGINFSKHKVNGISMHEFGELLTTCGLLTDRNINWLTFSSGYDFGYLIRAVLTRQLPSDEKEFFKLLRRLFPTIIDIKCLLMQPGPMSVNLRGGLQEVAAMLHIERYGAQHQAGSDSLLTGNAYFALREKFFSDNWEEIFETINGELYGLGNTLSNENSSTGPYRPTPENGKRNGEVYFNSPFHSNKRDSPAYY
;
A
#
# COMPACT_ATOMS: atom_id res chain seq x y z
N HIS A 1 16.15 -26.71 70.52
CA HIS A 1 16.07 -25.72 69.43
C HIS A 1 15.52 -26.29 68.10
N SER A 2 14.71 -27.34 68.13
CA SER A 2 14.01 -27.88 66.95
C SER A 2 12.61 -27.27 66.85
N LYS A 3 12.50 -26.06 66.30
CA LYS A 3 11.19 -25.50 65.93
C LYS A 3 10.68 -26.28 64.72
N LEU A 4 9.52 -26.93 64.88
CA LEU A 4 8.75 -27.53 63.80
C LEU A 4 8.58 -26.51 62.68
N PHE A 5 9.31 -26.69 61.58
CA PHE A 5 8.88 -26.19 60.29
C PHE A 5 7.65 -27.01 59.90
N LYS A 6 6.46 -26.49 60.24
CA LYS A 6 5.26 -26.88 59.51
C LYS A 6 5.51 -26.45 58.06
N MET A 7 5.78 -27.41 57.19
CA MET A 7 5.76 -27.20 55.75
C MET A 7 4.41 -26.56 55.43
N ALA A 8 4.45 -25.32 54.92
CA ALA A 8 3.25 -24.73 54.35
C ALA A 8 2.75 -25.70 53.26
N PRO A 9 1.44 -25.97 53.19
CA PRO A 9 0.89 -26.79 52.13
C PRO A 9 1.34 -26.22 50.79
N THR A 10 1.95 -27.06 49.97
CA THR A 10 2.16 -26.79 48.56
C THR A 10 0.80 -26.47 47.97
N ASP A 11 0.59 -25.21 47.63
CA ASP A 11 -0.65 -24.71 47.07
C ASP A 11 -0.77 -25.19 45.60
N GLU A 12 -0.97 -26.50 45.43
CA GLU A 12 -1.31 -27.13 44.15
C GLU A 12 -2.83 -27.06 43.88
N SER A 13 -3.58 -26.29 44.67
CA SER A 13 -5.04 -26.28 44.63
C SER A 13 -5.67 -25.19 43.75
N LEU A 14 -4.87 -24.38 43.04
CA LEU A 14 -5.35 -23.31 42.17
C LEU A 14 -4.80 -23.50 40.75
N ASN A 15 -5.71 -23.56 39.76
CA ASN A 15 -5.48 -23.54 38.29
C ASN A 15 -5.49 -24.88 37.54
N ASN A 16 -6.36 -25.82 37.93
CA ASN A 16 -6.89 -26.77 36.95
C ASN A 16 -7.84 -26.00 36.00
N LYS A 17 -7.71 -25.89 34.69
CA LYS A 17 -6.62 -25.87 33.67
C LYS A 17 -7.28 -25.72 32.28
N ASP A 18 -8.61 -25.71 32.20
CA ASP A 18 -9.37 -25.62 30.96
C ASP A 18 -9.42 -24.16 30.48
N ILE A 19 -8.32 -23.72 29.88
CA ILE A 19 -8.27 -22.49 29.09
C ILE A 19 -9.15 -22.70 27.85
N THR A 20 -10.07 -21.77 27.59
CA THR A 20 -10.99 -21.86 26.44
C THR A 20 -10.69 -20.74 25.45
N ILE A 21 -10.24 -21.09 24.25
CA ILE A 21 -10.15 -20.15 23.13
C ILE A 21 -11.55 -20.01 22.51
N ILE A 22 -12.13 -18.84 22.67
CA ILE A 22 -13.45 -18.46 22.14
C ILE A 22 -13.25 -17.86 20.77
N ASP A 23 -13.65 -18.60 19.73
CA ASP A 23 -13.71 -18.07 18.38
C ASP A 23 -14.88 -17.08 18.24
N VAL A 24 -14.54 -15.80 18.09
CA VAL A 24 -15.48 -14.73 17.80
C VAL A 24 -15.58 -14.55 16.28
N TRP A 25 -16.79 -14.77 15.78
CA TRP A 25 -17.22 -14.58 14.41
C TRP A 25 -18.32 -13.50 14.38
N LYS A 26 -18.85 -13.17 13.20
CA LYS A 26 -19.90 -12.15 13.09
C LYS A 26 -21.12 -12.42 13.97
N HIS A 27 -21.55 -13.68 14.09
CA HIS A 27 -22.80 -14.04 14.76
C HIS A 27 -22.75 -13.92 16.30
N ASN A 28 -21.57 -13.99 16.92
CA ASN A 28 -21.38 -13.88 18.37
C ASN A 28 -20.56 -12.66 18.80
N LEU A 29 -20.17 -11.78 17.86
CA LEU A 29 -19.37 -10.57 18.15
C LEU A 29 -19.95 -9.70 19.28
N LEU A 30 -21.25 -9.42 19.24
CA LEU A 30 -21.90 -8.58 20.24
C LEU A 30 -21.95 -9.24 21.63
N GLU A 31 -22.20 -10.56 21.67
CA GLU A 31 -22.26 -11.31 22.92
C GLU A 31 -20.89 -11.36 23.61
N GLU A 32 -19.85 -11.73 22.86
CA GLU A 32 -18.49 -11.83 23.40
C GLU A 32 -17.90 -10.44 23.69
N GLY A 33 -18.21 -9.45 22.86
CA GLY A 33 -17.85 -8.05 23.12
C GLY A 33 -18.44 -7.52 24.43
N ALA A 34 -19.70 -7.84 24.73
CA ALA A 34 -20.32 -7.45 26.00
C ALA A 34 -19.65 -8.09 27.23
N LYS A 35 -19.16 -9.33 27.11
CA LYS A 35 -18.37 -10.00 28.16
C LYS A 35 -17.03 -9.28 28.37
N ILE A 36 -16.34 -8.90 27.30
CA ILE A 36 -15.08 -8.14 27.38
C ILE A 36 -15.28 -6.82 28.13
N CYS A 37 -16.35 -6.07 27.85
CA CYS A 37 -16.67 -4.82 28.57
C CYS A 37 -16.79 -5.00 30.09
N GLN A 38 -17.14 -6.19 30.58
CA GLN A 38 -17.16 -6.49 32.02
C GLN A 38 -15.79 -6.95 32.52
N ILE A 39 -15.10 -7.78 31.75
CA ILE A 39 -13.79 -8.36 32.11
C ILE A 39 -12.73 -7.27 32.33
N ILE A 40 -12.67 -6.27 31.46
CA ILE A 40 -11.58 -5.27 31.48
C ILE A 40 -11.53 -4.42 32.75
N LYS A 41 -12.60 -4.42 33.56
CA LYS A 41 -12.67 -3.70 34.84
C LYS A 41 -11.69 -4.27 35.87
N ASP A 42 -11.53 -5.59 35.88
CA ASP A 42 -10.70 -6.32 36.84
C ASP A 42 -9.48 -7.00 36.18
N TYR A 43 -9.51 -7.20 34.86
CA TYR A 43 -8.47 -7.87 34.06
C TYR A 43 -7.94 -6.94 32.97
N ASN A 44 -7.14 -5.96 33.40
CA ASN A 44 -6.69 -4.82 32.61
C ASN A 44 -5.34 -5.01 31.88
N TYR A 45 -4.71 -6.18 31.99
CA TYR A 45 -3.53 -6.53 31.18
C TYR A 45 -4.00 -7.32 29.96
N VAL A 46 -3.75 -6.80 28.77
CA VAL A 46 -4.27 -7.34 27.50
C VAL A 46 -3.11 -7.88 26.68
N GLY A 47 -2.91 -9.20 26.73
CA GLY A 47 -2.07 -9.90 25.76
C GLY A 47 -2.73 -9.81 24.39
N MET A 48 -2.00 -9.34 23.38
CA MET A 48 -2.48 -9.20 22.02
C MET A 48 -1.49 -9.79 21.03
N ASP A 49 -2.05 -10.43 20.01
CA ASP A 49 -1.35 -10.88 18.81
C ASP A 49 -2.32 -10.79 17.61
N THR A 50 -1.81 -10.65 16.39
CA THR A 50 -2.63 -10.63 15.18
C THR A 50 -2.07 -11.51 14.07
N GLU A 51 -2.98 -12.11 13.29
CA GLU A 51 -2.61 -12.82 12.07
C GLU A 51 -3.03 -12.00 10.85
N PHE A 52 -2.09 -11.78 9.95
CA PHE A 52 -2.27 -10.96 8.75
C PHE A 52 -1.62 -11.64 7.53
N PRO A 53 -2.00 -11.28 6.30
CA PRO A 53 -1.64 -12.03 5.09
C PRO A 53 -0.19 -11.80 4.61
N GLY A 54 0.71 -11.44 5.53
CA GLY A 54 2.12 -11.21 5.25
C GLY A 54 2.44 -9.81 4.74
N VAL A 55 3.56 -9.73 4.02
CA VAL A 55 4.09 -8.51 3.40
C VAL A 55 4.08 -8.72 1.89
N VAL A 56 3.34 -7.87 1.17
CA VAL A 56 3.18 -7.94 -0.29
C VAL A 56 3.90 -6.80 -1.01
N ALA A 57 4.37 -5.80 -0.28
CA ALA A 57 5.06 -4.66 -0.86
C ALA A 57 6.17 -4.13 0.05
N THR A 58 7.15 -3.49 -0.59
CA THR A 58 8.27 -2.84 0.07
C THR A 58 8.28 -1.37 -0.33
N PRO A 59 8.50 -0.43 0.62
CA PRO A 59 8.48 0.99 0.29
C PRO A 59 9.68 1.37 -0.58
N VAL A 60 9.46 2.32 -1.49
CA VAL A 60 10.47 2.89 -2.39
C VAL A 60 10.70 4.33 -2.00
N GLY A 61 11.96 4.73 -1.87
CA GLY A 61 12.36 6.10 -1.57
C GLY A 61 13.65 6.17 -0.73
N PRO A 62 14.12 7.39 -0.44
CA PRO A 62 15.26 7.59 0.45
C PRO A 62 14.83 7.46 1.93
N PHE A 63 15.46 6.54 2.67
CA PHE A 63 15.24 6.35 4.11
C PHE A 63 16.53 6.68 4.89
N LYS A 64 16.43 7.53 5.91
CA LYS A 64 17.60 7.97 6.69
C LYS A 64 17.99 6.95 7.77
N LYS A 65 16.99 6.30 8.36
CA LYS A 65 17.14 5.25 9.37
C LYS A 65 16.43 3.97 8.92
N LYS A 66 16.83 2.85 9.53
CA LYS A 66 16.18 1.55 9.32
C LYS A 66 14.74 1.57 9.83
N GLU A 67 14.48 2.26 10.92
CA GLU A 67 13.15 2.44 11.51
C GLU A 67 12.22 3.22 10.57
N ASP A 68 12.72 4.27 9.90
CA ASP A 68 11.95 5.01 8.89
C ASP A 68 11.47 4.06 7.77
N PHE A 69 12.37 3.21 7.27
CA PHE A 69 12.02 2.19 6.27
C PHE A 69 11.00 1.18 6.81
N ASN A 70 11.21 0.69 8.03
CA ASN A 70 10.31 -0.29 8.66
C ASN A 70 8.89 0.29 8.84
N TYR A 71 8.78 1.54 9.27
CA TYR A 71 7.47 2.21 9.39
C TYR A 71 6.77 2.32 8.05
N GLN A 72 7.48 2.75 6.99
CA GLN A 72 6.88 2.84 5.65
C GLN A 72 6.47 1.47 5.13
N GLN A 73 7.20 0.40 5.49
CA GLN A 73 6.80 -0.96 5.15
C GLN A 73 5.54 -1.39 5.90
N VAL A 74 5.42 -1.10 7.20
CA VAL A 74 4.18 -1.31 7.95
C VAL A 74 3.04 -0.53 7.31
N SER A 75 3.21 0.78 7.12
CA SER A 75 2.21 1.69 6.57
C SER A 75 1.67 1.23 5.22
N CYS A 76 2.56 0.98 4.26
CA CYS A 76 2.22 0.51 2.92
C CYS A 76 1.38 -0.78 2.97
N ASN A 77 1.84 -1.80 3.68
CA ASN A 77 1.17 -3.11 3.70
C ASN A 77 -0.15 -3.07 4.48
N VAL A 78 -0.17 -2.47 5.67
CA VAL A 78 -1.39 -2.31 6.48
C VAL A 78 -2.47 -1.54 5.70
N ASN A 79 -2.07 -0.58 4.86
CA ASN A 79 -2.99 0.19 4.04
C ASN A 79 -3.62 -0.61 2.89
N MET A 80 -2.96 -1.67 2.43
CA MET A 80 -3.38 -2.50 1.30
C MET A 80 -4.08 -3.79 1.72
N LEU A 81 -3.68 -4.35 2.85
CA LEU A 81 -4.05 -5.68 3.28
C LEU A 81 -5.19 -5.67 4.30
N LYS A 82 -5.79 -6.83 4.51
CA LYS A 82 -6.84 -7.05 5.52
C LYS A 82 -6.32 -7.97 6.60
N LEU A 83 -6.63 -7.64 7.85
CA LEU A 83 -6.35 -8.48 9.01
C LEU A 83 -7.16 -9.78 8.93
N ILE A 84 -6.59 -10.91 9.37
CA ILE A 84 -7.24 -12.24 9.33
C ILE A 84 -7.75 -12.61 10.73
N GLN A 85 -6.93 -12.44 11.77
CA GLN A 85 -7.32 -12.64 13.17
C GLN A 85 -6.74 -11.59 14.12
N VAL A 86 -7.42 -11.39 15.26
CA VAL A 86 -6.90 -10.70 16.45
C VAL A 86 -7.16 -11.60 17.66
N GLY A 87 -6.12 -11.84 18.44
CA GLY A 87 -6.21 -12.53 19.72
C GLY A 87 -6.13 -11.54 20.85
N LEU A 88 -7.04 -11.65 21.82
CA LEU A 88 -7.02 -10.86 23.05
C LEU A 88 -7.12 -11.79 24.25
N THR A 89 -6.10 -11.74 25.11
CA THR A 89 -6.07 -12.41 26.40
C THR A 89 -6.08 -11.38 27.52
N PHE A 90 -7.11 -11.42 28.35
CA PHE A 90 -7.24 -10.52 29.50
C PHE A 90 -6.67 -11.17 30.75
N MET A 91 -5.85 -10.44 31.50
CA MET A 91 -5.23 -10.89 32.74
C MET A 91 -5.30 -9.80 33.80
N ASN A 92 -5.31 -10.18 35.06
CA ASN A 92 -5.16 -9.24 36.17
C ASN A 92 -3.68 -8.95 36.45
N PHE A 93 -3.38 -8.13 37.46
CA PHE A 93 -2.01 -7.74 37.81
C PHE A 93 -1.09 -8.89 38.26
N LYS A 94 -1.63 -10.08 38.55
CA LYS A 94 -0.87 -11.29 38.90
C LYS A 94 -0.61 -12.18 37.69
N GLY A 95 -1.23 -11.89 36.55
CA GLY A 95 -1.23 -12.76 35.37
C GLY A 95 -2.26 -13.87 35.41
N GLU A 96 -3.30 -13.74 36.26
CA GLU A 96 -4.40 -14.71 36.32
C GLU A 96 -5.49 -14.32 35.31
N LEU A 97 -6.11 -15.32 34.69
CA LEU A 97 -7.21 -15.15 33.72
C LEU A 97 -8.56 -14.93 34.44
N PRO A 98 -9.57 -14.36 33.74
CA PRO A 98 -10.93 -14.24 34.25
C PRO A 98 -11.57 -15.59 34.60
N PRO A 99 -12.65 -15.61 35.41
CA PRO A 99 -13.40 -16.83 35.65
C PRO A 99 -13.82 -17.53 34.35
N GLY A 100 -13.54 -18.83 34.25
CA GLY A 100 -13.73 -19.62 33.03
C GLY A 100 -12.53 -19.61 32.07
N ASN A 101 -11.45 -18.89 32.39
CA ASN A 101 -10.21 -18.79 31.62
C ASN A 101 -10.41 -18.49 30.11
N PRO A 102 -11.23 -17.49 29.73
CA PRO A 102 -11.48 -17.20 28.32
C PRO A 102 -10.30 -16.49 27.65
N VAL A 103 -10.01 -16.90 26.41
CA VAL A 103 -9.13 -16.21 25.46
C VAL A 103 -9.94 -15.91 24.22
N PHE A 104 -9.95 -14.67 23.73
CA PHE A 104 -10.83 -14.27 22.62
C PHE A 104 -10.04 -14.26 21.31
N GLN A 105 -10.53 -14.97 20.30
CA GLN A 105 -9.96 -15.02 18.96
C GLN A 105 -10.97 -14.48 17.95
N PHE A 106 -10.78 -13.23 17.53
CA PHE A 106 -11.61 -12.57 16.53
C PHE A 106 -11.18 -12.98 15.13
N ASN A 107 -12.15 -13.41 14.32
CA ASN A 107 -11.92 -13.89 12.97
C ASN A 107 -12.58 -12.94 11.96
N PHE A 108 -11.79 -12.35 11.06
CA PHE A 108 -12.27 -11.30 10.14
C PHE A 108 -12.67 -11.85 8.77
N VAL A 109 -13.48 -11.08 8.04
CA VAL A 109 -13.79 -11.41 6.63
C VAL A 109 -12.51 -11.32 5.81
N PHE A 110 -12.18 -12.42 5.12
CA PHE A 110 -11.04 -12.51 4.22
C PHE A 110 -11.38 -13.41 3.03
N ASP A 111 -11.14 -12.94 1.81
CA ASP A 111 -11.45 -13.65 0.56
C ASP A 111 -10.21 -13.81 -0.31
N LEU A 112 -9.71 -15.05 -0.44
CA LEU A 112 -8.54 -15.37 -1.27
C LEU A 112 -8.72 -15.09 -2.77
N GLN A 113 -9.94 -14.75 -3.22
CA GLN A 113 -10.19 -14.36 -4.61
C GLN A 113 -10.05 -12.85 -4.83
N ASP A 114 -10.39 -12.05 -3.81
CA ASP A 114 -10.48 -10.59 -3.93
C ASP A 114 -9.37 -9.85 -3.16
N ASP A 115 -8.88 -10.43 -2.07
CA ASP A 115 -7.93 -9.81 -1.15
C ASP A 115 -6.48 -10.12 -1.53
N MET A 116 -5.59 -9.13 -1.38
CA MET A 116 -4.16 -9.31 -1.58
C MET A 116 -3.52 -10.09 -0.42
N TYR A 117 -2.54 -10.93 -0.73
CA TYR A 117 -1.78 -11.70 0.26
C TYR A 117 -0.43 -12.19 -0.26
N SER A 118 0.47 -12.52 0.67
CA SER A 118 1.66 -13.33 0.42
C SER A 118 1.29 -14.81 0.43
N THR A 119 1.67 -15.53 -0.62
CA THR A 119 1.42 -16.98 -0.73
C THR A 119 2.10 -17.74 0.41
N GLU A 120 3.33 -17.36 0.79
CA GLU A 120 4.06 -17.99 1.89
C GLU A 120 3.30 -17.86 3.21
N SER A 121 2.69 -16.69 3.45
CA SER A 121 1.91 -16.44 4.67
C SER A 121 0.59 -17.20 4.66
N ILE A 122 -0.13 -17.26 3.53
CA ILE A 122 -1.37 -18.05 3.43
C ILE A 122 -1.10 -19.54 3.57
N ASP A 123 -0.02 -20.06 2.98
CA ASP A 123 0.37 -21.47 3.14
C ASP A 123 0.69 -21.80 4.60
N LEU A 124 1.43 -20.93 5.29
CA LEU A 124 1.72 -21.09 6.72
C LEU A 124 0.43 -21.07 7.56
N LEU A 125 -0.45 -20.09 7.35
CA LEU A 125 -1.71 -19.96 8.09
C LEU A 125 -2.66 -21.14 7.84
N ASN A 126 -2.74 -21.62 6.59
CA ASN A 126 -3.48 -22.85 6.27
C ASN A 126 -2.94 -24.06 7.04
N ASN A 127 -1.61 -24.22 7.07
CA ASN A 127 -0.96 -25.31 7.79
C ASN A 127 -1.16 -25.21 9.32
N CYS A 128 -1.35 -24.01 9.84
CA CYS A 128 -1.69 -23.75 11.24
C CYS A 128 -3.20 -23.80 11.55
N GLY A 129 -4.04 -24.20 10.58
CA GLY A 129 -5.45 -24.49 10.78
C GLY A 129 -6.42 -23.33 10.53
N ILE A 130 -5.97 -22.22 9.93
CA ILE A 130 -6.86 -21.14 9.50
C ILE A 130 -7.76 -21.63 8.37
N ASN A 131 -9.08 -21.44 8.52
CA ASN A 131 -10.06 -21.84 7.52
C ASN A 131 -10.58 -20.63 6.74
N PHE A 132 -9.92 -20.27 5.63
CA PHE A 132 -10.29 -19.10 4.81
C PHE A 132 -11.71 -19.19 4.22
N SER A 133 -12.24 -20.39 3.95
CA SER A 133 -13.62 -20.52 3.50
C SER A 133 -14.62 -20.08 4.58
N LYS A 134 -14.28 -20.30 5.87
CA LYS A 134 -15.05 -19.82 7.01
C LYS A 134 -14.87 -18.32 7.22
N HIS A 135 -13.66 -17.78 7.06
CA HIS A 135 -13.40 -16.32 7.08
C HIS A 135 -14.26 -15.57 6.07
N LYS A 136 -14.28 -16.03 4.81
CA LYS A 136 -15.09 -15.42 3.74
C LYS A 136 -16.57 -15.28 4.11
N VAL A 137 -17.16 -16.30 4.74
CA VAL A 137 -18.60 -16.37 4.99
C VAL A 137 -19.02 -15.82 6.36
N ASN A 138 -18.24 -16.11 7.41
CA ASN A 138 -18.62 -15.86 8.80
C ASN A 138 -17.79 -14.77 9.48
N GLY A 139 -16.78 -14.23 8.79
CA GLY A 139 -15.85 -13.27 9.36
C GLY A 139 -16.53 -11.98 9.82
N ILE A 140 -15.90 -11.32 10.78
CA ILE A 140 -16.28 -10.00 11.29
C ILE A 140 -15.81 -8.93 10.29
N SER A 141 -16.61 -7.88 10.08
CA SER A 141 -16.08 -6.72 9.34
C SER A 141 -15.14 -5.91 10.25
N MET A 142 -14.04 -5.40 9.69
CA MET A 142 -13.10 -4.55 10.44
C MET A 142 -13.78 -3.30 11.04
N HIS A 143 -14.86 -2.83 10.41
CA HIS A 143 -15.65 -1.70 10.92
C HIS A 143 -16.39 -2.06 12.21
N GLU A 144 -17.13 -3.18 12.25
CA GLU A 144 -17.84 -3.64 13.46
C GLU A 144 -16.87 -3.89 14.63
N PHE A 145 -15.65 -4.38 14.34
CA PHE A 145 -14.63 -4.55 15.36
C PHE A 145 -14.03 -3.21 15.83
N GLY A 146 -13.81 -2.26 14.93
CA GLY A 146 -13.42 -0.89 15.27
C GLY A 146 -14.44 -0.20 16.18
N GLU A 147 -15.73 -0.38 15.91
CA GLU A 147 -16.83 0.10 16.78
C GLU A 147 -16.79 -0.56 18.17
N LEU A 148 -16.56 -1.88 18.23
CA LEU A 148 -16.41 -2.59 19.50
C LEU A 148 -15.22 -2.02 20.30
N LEU A 149 -14.04 -1.90 19.70
CA LEU A 149 -12.86 -1.33 20.37
C LEU A 149 -13.13 0.08 20.90
N THR A 150 -13.81 0.90 20.10
CA THR A 150 -14.15 2.29 20.46
C THR A 150 -15.12 2.36 21.64
N THR A 151 -16.05 1.42 21.75
CA THR A 151 -17.13 1.48 22.75
C THR A 151 -16.91 0.61 23.99
N CYS A 152 -15.99 -0.36 23.93
CA CYS A 152 -15.78 -1.31 25.03
C CYS A 152 -14.92 -0.76 26.18
N GLY A 153 -14.26 0.39 26.01
CA GLY A 153 -13.38 0.99 27.03
C GLY A 153 -11.91 0.54 26.94
N LEU A 154 -11.51 -0.13 25.86
CA LEU A 154 -10.12 -0.56 25.64
C LEU A 154 -9.19 0.55 25.15
N LEU A 155 -9.74 1.63 24.59
CA LEU A 155 -8.98 2.76 24.06
C LEU A 155 -8.89 3.89 25.10
N THR A 156 -7.80 4.64 25.05
CA THR A 156 -7.53 5.88 25.83
C THR A 156 -7.43 5.71 27.36
N ASP A 157 -7.81 4.55 27.90
CA ASP A 157 -7.68 4.26 29.33
C ASP A 157 -6.24 3.84 29.68
N ARG A 158 -5.57 4.63 30.52
CA ARG A 158 -4.21 4.37 31.03
C ARG A 158 -4.14 3.17 31.97
N ASN A 159 -5.27 2.71 32.49
CA ASN A 159 -5.34 1.52 33.31
C ASN A 159 -5.21 0.25 32.46
N ILE A 160 -5.58 0.29 31.18
CA ILE A 160 -5.41 -0.84 30.24
C ILE A 160 -3.96 -0.91 29.78
N LYS A 161 -3.35 -2.09 29.93
CA LYS A 161 -1.94 -2.34 29.58
C LYS A 161 -1.85 -3.35 28.45
N TRP A 162 -1.50 -2.88 27.27
CA TRP A 162 -1.33 -3.73 26.09
C TRP A 162 0.02 -4.43 26.14
N LEU A 163 0.01 -5.76 26.10
CA LEU A 163 1.18 -6.62 26.12
C LEU A 163 1.31 -7.26 24.74
N THR A 164 2.39 -6.99 24.05
CA THR A 164 2.55 -7.38 22.63
C THR A 164 3.94 -7.93 22.36
N PHE A 165 4.18 -8.43 21.15
CA PHE A 165 5.50 -8.91 20.74
C PHE A 165 5.79 -8.46 19.31
N SER A 166 6.74 -7.54 19.13
CA SER A 166 7.12 -7.01 17.82
C SER A 166 5.93 -6.41 17.05
N SER A 167 5.25 -5.42 17.63
CA SER A 167 3.84 -5.18 17.31
C SER A 167 3.51 -3.99 16.40
N GLY A 168 4.46 -3.61 15.54
CA GLY A 168 4.26 -2.51 14.59
C GLY A 168 3.06 -2.75 13.66
N TYR A 169 2.94 -3.96 13.11
CA TYR A 169 1.80 -4.35 12.28
C TYR A 169 0.49 -4.44 13.07
N ASP A 170 0.51 -5.04 14.26
CA ASP A 170 -0.70 -5.22 15.07
C ASP A 170 -1.41 -3.88 15.34
N PHE A 171 -0.67 -2.90 15.85
CA PHE A 171 -1.21 -1.57 16.11
C PHE A 171 -1.54 -0.81 14.83
N GLY A 172 -0.80 -1.05 13.74
CA GLY A 172 -1.15 -0.53 12.42
C GLY A 172 -2.57 -0.97 12.00
N TYR A 173 -2.89 -2.25 12.13
CA TYR A 173 -4.23 -2.74 11.80
C TYR A 173 -5.30 -2.28 12.78
N LEU A 174 -5.01 -2.22 14.08
CA LEU A 174 -5.96 -1.66 15.06
C LEU A 174 -6.27 -0.20 14.78
N PHE A 175 -5.26 0.59 14.40
CA PHE A 175 -5.44 1.98 13.98
C PHE A 175 -6.37 2.07 12.76
N ARG A 176 -6.14 1.24 11.74
CA ARG A 176 -7.01 1.16 10.55
C ARG A 176 -8.45 0.83 10.93
N ALA A 177 -8.65 -0.09 11.88
CA ALA A 177 -9.96 -0.49 12.36
C ALA A 177 -10.70 0.66 13.05
N VAL A 178 -10.03 1.34 13.99
CA VAL A 178 -10.63 2.38 14.85
C VAL A 178 -10.83 3.70 14.10
N LEU A 179 -9.83 4.14 13.33
CA LEU A 179 -9.85 5.47 12.70
C LEU A 179 -10.42 5.45 11.28
N THR A 180 -10.63 4.28 10.69
CA THR A 180 -11.23 4.11 9.35
C THR A 180 -10.52 4.89 8.24
N ARG A 181 -9.22 5.14 8.39
CA ARG A 181 -8.37 5.89 7.46
C ARG A 181 -6.98 5.26 7.35
N HIS A 182 -6.24 5.64 6.31
CA HIS A 182 -4.85 5.23 6.12
C HIS A 182 -3.96 5.61 7.31
N LEU A 183 -2.91 4.81 7.54
CA LEU A 183 -1.85 5.18 8.48
C LEU A 183 -1.19 6.49 8.02
N PRO A 184 -0.76 7.37 8.96
CA PRO A 184 -0.07 8.61 8.61
C PRO A 184 1.17 8.36 7.76
N SER A 185 1.52 9.28 6.87
CA SER A 185 2.79 9.20 6.14
C SER A 185 4.01 9.46 7.05
N ASP A 186 3.86 10.32 8.07
CA ASP A 186 4.90 10.61 9.07
C ASP A 186 4.80 9.68 10.30
N GLU A 187 5.90 9.00 10.63
CA GLU A 187 5.99 8.08 11.76
C GLU A 187 5.72 8.79 13.11
N LYS A 188 6.12 10.07 13.23
CA LYS A 188 5.88 10.82 14.47
C LYS A 188 4.39 11.03 14.73
N GLU A 189 3.62 11.30 13.69
CA GLU A 189 2.17 11.43 13.82
C GLU A 189 1.53 10.07 14.14
N PHE A 190 2.07 8.97 13.59
CA PHE A 190 1.64 7.63 13.98
C PHE A 190 1.85 7.38 15.48
N PHE A 191 3.04 7.63 16.03
CA PHE A 191 3.29 7.45 17.47
C PHE A 191 2.42 8.38 18.33
N LYS A 192 2.22 9.63 17.91
CA LYS A 192 1.34 10.57 18.62
C LYS A 192 -0.09 10.04 18.73
N LEU A 193 -0.63 9.47 17.65
CA LEU A 193 -1.96 8.88 17.64
C LEU A 193 -1.99 7.54 18.39
N LEU A 194 -0.95 6.71 18.25
CA LEU A 194 -0.78 5.46 18.98
C LEU A 194 -0.84 5.71 20.50
N HIS A 195 -0.04 6.64 21.02
CA HIS A 195 0.00 6.97 22.44
C HIS A 195 -1.29 7.63 22.93
N GLY A 196 -2.04 8.30 22.04
CA GLY A 196 -3.37 8.82 22.35
C GLY A 196 -4.41 7.72 22.52
N LEU A 197 -4.41 6.71 21.66
CA LEU A 197 -5.37 5.60 21.67
C LEU A 197 -5.00 4.47 22.63
N PHE A 198 -3.71 4.21 22.82
CA PHE A 198 -3.16 3.10 23.60
C PHE A 198 -2.07 3.64 24.54
N PRO A 199 -2.44 4.29 25.66
CA PRO A 199 -1.49 5.03 26.49
C PRO A 199 -0.47 4.18 27.23
N THR A 200 -0.73 2.87 27.35
CA THR A 200 0.20 1.93 27.99
C THR A 200 0.39 0.70 27.10
N ILE A 201 1.57 0.61 26.50
CA ILE A 201 1.98 -0.49 25.62
C ILE A 201 3.32 -1.02 26.13
N ILE A 202 3.45 -2.34 26.20
CA ILE A 202 4.68 -3.04 26.51
C ILE A 202 4.92 -4.06 25.39
N ASP A 203 5.82 -3.71 24.47
CA ASP A 203 6.34 -4.64 23.49
C ASP A 203 7.43 -5.50 24.15
N ILE A 204 7.19 -6.81 24.25
CA ILE A 204 8.10 -7.77 24.86
C ILE A 204 9.46 -7.79 24.14
N LYS A 205 9.53 -7.53 22.83
CA LYS A 205 10.82 -7.42 22.16
C LYS A 205 11.65 -6.27 22.71
N CYS A 206 11.05 -5.11 22.97
CA CYS A 206 11.73 -3.99 23.64
C CYS A 206 12.17 -4.37 25.06
N LEU A 207 11.37 -5.17 25.78
CA LEU A 207 11.71 -5.68 27.11
C LEU A 207 12.90 -6.66 27.07
N LEU A 208 13.01 -7.49 26.03
CA LEU A 208 14.12 -8.45 25.85
C LEU A 208 15.46 -7.76 25.56
N MET A 209 15.44 -6.51 25.06
CA MET A 209 16.64 -5.70 24.84
C MET A 209 17.20 -5.08 26.13
N GLN A 210 16.48 -5.19 27.25
CA GLN A 210 16.93 -4.65 28.54
C GLN A 210 18.01 -5.56 29.18
N PRO A 211 18.90 -5.02 30.03
CA PRO A 211 20.08 -5.73 30.52
C PRO A 211 19.85 -7.11 31.12
N GLY A 212 18.74 -7.33 31.84
CA GLY A 212 18.41 -8.62 32.45
C GLY A 212 18.29 -9.75 31.41
N PRO A 213 17.21 -9.80 30.59
CA PRO A 213 17.03 -10.78 29.53
C PRO A 213 18.16 -10.78 28.49
N MET A 214 18.71 -9.60 28.17
CA MET A 214 19.80 -9.48 27.20
C MET A 214 21.08 -10.17 27.69
N SER A 215 21.41 -10.08 29.00
CA SER A 215 22.60 -10.72 29.58
C SER A 215 22.55 -12.25 29.55
N VAL A 216 21.36 -12.83 29.57
CA VAL A 216 21.13 -14.28 29.42
C VAL A 216 20.80 -14.68 27.98
N ASN A 217 20.94 -13.74 27.03
CA ASN A 217 20.74 -13.94 25.59
C ASN A 217 19.36 -14.51 25.23
N LEU A 218 18.31 -14.07 25.92
CA LEU A 218 16.93 -14.48 25.64
C LEU A 218 16.45 -13.79 24.34
N ARG A 219 16.58 -14.49 23.20
CA ARG A 219 16.35 -13.97 21.84
C ARG A 219 15.61 -15.00 20.98
N GLY A 220 14.94 -14.55 19.91
CA GLY A 220 14.16 -15.43 19.03
C GLY A 220 12.74 -14.93 18.82
N GLY A 221 11.89 -15.72 18.16
CA GLY A 221 10.45 -15.46 18.10
C GLY A 221 9.74 -15.76 19.43
N LEU A 222 8.44 -15.51 19.48
CA LEU A 222 7.64 -15.68 20.70
C LEU A 222 7.71 -17.12 21.24
N GLN A 223 7.68 -18.11 20.35
CA GLN A 223 7.72 -19.53 20.72
C GLN A 223 9.06 -19.93 21.37
N GLU A 224 10.18 -19.46 20.83
CA GLU A 224 11.50 -19.77 21.37
C GLU A 224 11.69 -19.12 22.74
N ILE A 225 11.21 -17.88 22.91
CA ILE A 225 11.22 -17.18 24.19
C ILE A 225 10.36 -17.92 25.22
N ALA A 226 9.17 -18.37 24.83
CA ALA A 226 8.31 -19.17 25.69
C ALA A 226 8.96 -20.49 26.11
N ALA A 227 9.61 -21.20 25.18
CA ALA A 227 10.34 -22.43 25.47
C ALA A 227 11.49 -22.19 26.47
N MET A 228 12.26 -21.12 26.29
CA MET A 228 13.34 -20.72 27.21
C MET A 228 12.85 -20.28 28.60
N LEU A 229 11.61 -19.81 28.69
CA LEU A 229 10.94 -19.47 29.95
C LEU A 229 10.13 -20.63 30.54
N HIS A 230 10.13 -21.80 29.89
CA HIS A 230 9.34 -22.98 30.26
C HIS A 230 7.84 -22.70 30.35
N ILE A 231 7.31 -21.91 29.42
CA ILE A 231 5.89 -21.58 29.32
C ILE A 231 5.22 -22.59 28.38
N GLU A 232 4.19 -23.26 28.89
CA GLU A 232 3.36 -24.18 28.11
C GLU A 232 2.48 -23.40 27.11
N ARG A 233 2.43 -23.88 25.86
CA ARG A 233 1.54 -23.33 24.83
C ARG A 233 0.15 -23.96 24.93
N TYR A 234 -0.88 -23.12 24.85
CA TYR A 234 -2.28 -23.53 24.77
C TYR A 234 -2.86 -23.07 23.44
N GLY A 235 -3.40 -24.00 22.64
CA GLY A 235 -3.84 -23.74 21.27
C GLY A 235 -2.74 -23.96 20.22
N LEU A 236 -3.09 -23.74 18.95
CA LEU A 236 -2.18 -23.90 17.81
C LEU A 236 -1.30 -22.65 17.66
N GLN A 237 -0.02 -22.85 17.32
CA GLN A 237 0.88 -21.76 16.97
C GLN A 237 0.45 -21.10 15.66
N HIS A 238 0.63 -19.79 15.54
CA HIS A 238 0.14 -18.96 14.44
C HIS A 238 -1.39 -18.95 14.35
N GLN A 239 -2.00 -18.86 15.53
CA GLN A 239 -3.39 -18.46 15.69
C GLN A 239 -3.43 -17.41 16.78
N ALA A 240 -4.05 -16.28 16.46
CA ALA A 240 -3.90 -15.07 17.26
C ALA A 240 -4.32 -15.29 18.73
N GLY A 241 -5.37 -16.09 18.99
CA GLY A 241 -5.80 -16.43 20.34
C GLY A 241 -4.69 -17.12 21.15
N SER A 242 -4.11 -18.20 20.62
CA SER A 242 -3.01 -18.94 21.27
C SER A 242 -1.80 -18.05 21.52
N ASP A 243 -1.42 -17.26 20.52
CA ASP A 243 -0.22 -16.40 20.60
C ASP A 243 -0.45 -15.21 21.53
N SER A 244 -1.65 -14.64 21.61
CA SER A 244 -1.98 -13.58 22.58
C SER A 244 -1.84 -14.03 24.04
N LEU A 245 -2.22 -15.27 24.34
CA LEU A 245 -2.06 -15.87 25.68
C LEU A 245 -0.59 -16.13 25.97
N LEU A 246 0.15 -16.65 24.99
CA LEU A 246 1.58 -16.90 25.14
C LEU A 246 2.36 -15.60 25.37
N THR A 247 2.01 -14.53 24.64
CA THR A 247 2.52 -13.17 24.83
C THR A 247 2.28 -12.69 26.25
N GLY A 248 1.04 -12.79 26.75
CA GLY A 248 0.70 -12.45 28.13
C GLY A 248 1.53 -13.19 29.17
N ASN A 249 1.60 -14.52 29.05
CA ASN A 249 2.37 -15.37 29.95
C ASN A 249 3.88 -15.05 29.90
N ALA A 250 4.42 -14.79 28.70
CA ALA A 250 5.81 -14.41 28.50
C ALA A 250 6.14 -13.10 29.21
N TYR A 251 5.29 -12.08 29.08
CA TYR A 251 5.44 -10.82 29.81
C TYR A 251 5.53 -11.05 31.33
N PHE A 252 4.57 -11.77 31.91
CA PHE A 252 4.53 -11.98 33.36
C PHE A 252 5.72 -12.83 33.84
N ALA A 253 6.15 -13.82 33.07
CA ALA A 253 7.34 -14.61 33.37
C ALA A 253 8.62 -13.75 33.33
N LEU A 254 8.79 -12.92 32.31
CA LEU A 254 9.92 -12.00 32.18
C LEU A 254 9.95 -10.99 33.34
N ARG A 255 8.81 -10.36 33.63
CA ARG A 255 8.70 -9.38 34.72
C ARG A 255 9.09 -10.00 36.06
N ARG A 256 8.56 -11.17 36.40
CA ARG A 256 8.88 -11.86 37.66
C ARG A 256 10.35 -12.28 37.73
N LYS A 257 10.91 -12.79 36.64
CA LYS A 257 12.25 -13.38 36.60
C LYS A 257 13.36 -12.33 36.58
N PHE A 258 13.16 -11.21 35.88
CA PHE A 258 14.23 -10.24 35.61
C PHE A 258 13.99 -8.83 36.16
N PHE A 259 12.74 -8.43 36.41
CA PHE A 259 12.40 -7.01 36.63
C PHE A 259 11.63 -6.72 37.92
N SER A 260 11.54 -7.67 38.84
CA SER A 260 10.79 -7.50 40.09
C SER A 260 11.23 -6.30 40.94
N ASN A 261 12.52 -5.93 40.89
CA ASN A 261 13.10 -4.91 41.76
C ASN A 261 13.35 -3.54 41.09
N ASN A 262 13.21 -3.45 39.77
CA ASN A 262 13.50 -2.23 38.99
C ASN A 262 12.45 -1.98 37.89
N TRP A 263 11.24 -2.55 38.05
CA TRP A 263 10.20 -2.48 37.03
C TRP A 263 9.84 -1.05 36.65
N ASP A 264 9.72 -0.12 37.61
CA ASP A 264 9.28 1.24 37.33
C ASP A 264 10.28 1.98 36.42
N GLU A 265 11.58 1.82 36.65
CA GLU A 265 12.65 2.39 35.79
C GLU A 265 12.60 1.80 34.37
N ILE A 266 12.43 0.49 34.27
CA ILE A 266 12.33 -0.20 32.97
C ILE A 266 11.06 0.21 32.23
N PHE A 267 9.93 0.31 32.94
CA PHE A 267 8.64 0.69 32.38
C PHE A 267 8.68 2.08 31.76
N GLU A 268 9.26 3.07 32.45
CA GLU A 268 9.44 4.43 31.91
C GLU A 268 10.26 4.46 30.62
N THR A 269 11.16 3.48 30.44
CA THR A 269 12.03 3.40 29.25
C THR A 269 11.34 2.75 28.05
N ILE A 270 10.42 1.82 28.26
CA ILE A 270 9.83 0.99 27.19
C ILE A 270 8.36 1.28 26.90
N ASN A 271 7.66 2.00 27.78
CA ASN A 271 6.23 2.21 27.62
C ASN A 271 5.94 2.99 26.33
N GLY A 272 5.13 2.40 25.44
CA GLY A 272 4.77 3.02 24.17
C GLY A 272 5.81 2.84 23.06
N GLU A 273 6.93 2.15 23.32
CA GLU A 273 7.94 1.82 22.30
C GLU A 273 7.55 0.54 21.56
N LEU A 274 7.69 0.55 20.23
CA LEU A 274 7.40 -0.60 19.36
C LEU A 274 8.69 -1.10 18.70
N TYR A 275 9.01 -2.38 18.86
CA TYR A 275 10.27 -2.91 18.35
C TYR A 275 10.35 -2.81 16.83
N GLY A 276 11.46 -2.31 16.32
CA GLY A 276 11.69 -2.08 14.89
C GLY A 276 11.21 -0.73 14.37
N LEU A 277 10.43 0.03 15.15
CA LEU A 277 9.98 1.39 14.82
C LEU A 277 10.62 2.43 15.76
N GLY A 278 10.41 3.70 15.46
CA GLY A 278 10.87 4.83 16.26
C GLY A 278 12.40 4.88 16.33
N ASN A 279 12.97 4.64 17.52
CA ASN A 279 14.43 4.58 17.69
C ASN A 279 14.90 3.27 18.36
N THR A 280 14.09 2.22 18.29
CA THR A 280 14.34 0.97 19.03
C THR A 280 15.49 0.12 18.48
N LEU A 281 15.95 0.35 17.24
CA LEU A 281 17.11 -0.35 16.67
C LEU A 281 18.40 0.48 16.74
N SER A 282 18.32 1.76 17.12
CA SER A 282 19.47 2.67 17.13
C SER A 282 20.64 2.21 18.02
N ASN A 283 20.39 1.36 19.02
CA ASN A 283 21.44 0.71 19.82
C ASN A 283 22.14 -0.48 19.14
N GLU A 284 21.57 -1.08 18.10
CA GLU A 284 22.26 -2.12 17.32
C GLU A 284 23.26 -1.53 16.31
N SER A 285 23.15 -0.24 16.00
CA SER A 285 23.83 0.40 14.86
C SER A 285 25.15 1.10 15.21
N SER A 286 25.77 0.83 16.36
CA SER A 286 27.10 1.39 16.70
C SER A 286 28.24 0.94 15.77
N ASN A 287 27.97 0.17 14.73
CA ASN A 287 28.92 -0.17 13.65
C ASN A 287 28.53 0.33 12.25
N ALA A 288 27.51 1.17 12.09
CA ALA A 288 27.21 1.79 10.80
C ALA A 288 28.00 3.10 10.66
N GLU A 289 29.16 3.03 10.00
CA GLU A 289 29.95 4.20 9.62
C GLU A 289 29.08 5.21 8.87
N SER A 290 29.25 6.49 9.24
CA SER A 290 28.55 7.62 8.66
C SER A 290 28.88 7.75 7.16
N HIS A 291 27.99 7.26 6.30
CA HIS A 291 28.14 7.45 4.87
C HIS A 291 27.89 8.91 4.51
N ARG A 292 28.99 9.55 4.08
CA ARG A 292 29.07 10.90 3.54
C ARG A 292 27.89 11.24 2.64
N SER A 293 27.27 12.36 2.96
CA SER A 293 26.50 13.22 2.06
C SER A 293 27.17 13.33 0.68
N THR A 294 26.45 12.89 -0.35
CA THR A 294 26.81 13.14 -1.74
C THR A 294 26.49 14.60 -2.11
N PRO A 295 27.35 15.30 -2.88
CA PRO A 295 27.11 16.68 -3.28
C PRO A 295 25.95 16.78 -4.28
N GLU A 296 25.19 17.88 -4.17
CA GLU A 296 24.17 18.35 -5.11
C GLU A 296 24.67 18.25 -6.57
N CYS A 297 24.10 17.33 -7.34
CA CYS A 297 24.33 17.28 -8.78
C CYS A 297 23.32 18.22 -9.46
N GLY A 298 23.68 19.50 -9.54
CA GLY A 298 22.93 20.50 -10.29
C GLY A 298 23.05 20.25 -11.79
N TYR A 299 22.15 19.45 -12.37
CA TYR A 299 21.90 19.50 -13.81
C TYR A 299 20.99 20.69 -14.11
N ARG A 300 21.60 21.85 -14.38
CA ARG A 300 20.93 22.91 -15.14
C ARG A 300 20.79 22.43 -16.57
N ILE A 301 19.59 22.01 -16.95
CA ILE A 301 19.23 21.76 -18.34
C ILE A 301 19.13 23.13 -19.01
N ASN A 302 20.18 23.53 -19.75
CA ASN A 302 20.10 24.64 -20.69
C ASN A 302 19.19 24.19 -21.83
N VAL A 303 17.92 24.59 -21.81
CA VAL A 303 17.02 24.43 -22.95
C VAL A 303 17.41 25.49 -23.98
N PRO A 304 17.92 25.12 -25.17
CA PRO A 304 18.22 26.09 -26.21
C PRO A 304 16.91 26.58 -26.82
N SER A 305 16.66 27.88 -26.76
CA SER A 305 15.60 28.53 -27.52
C SER A 305 15.98 28.55 -29.01
N TYR A 306 15.51 27.56 -29.76
CA TYR A 306 15.60 27.58 -31.21
C TYR A 306 14.50 28.49 -31.78
N ASN A 307 14.91 29.61 -32.35
CA ASN A 307 14.11 30.43 -33.26
C ASN A 307 14.08 29.67 -34.60
N LEU A 308 12.96 29.05 -34.94
CA LEU A 308 12.76 28.45 -36.27
C LEU A 308 11.70 29.26 -37.01
N ASP A 309 12.11 29.71 -38.20
CA ASP A 309 11.37 30.55 -39.11
C ASP A 309 10.02 29.94 -39.51
N ALA A 310 9.03 30.83 -39.51
CA ALA A 310 7.65 30.58 -39.86
C ALA A 310 7.49 30.05 -41.29
N ARG A 311 7.24 28.74 -41.43
CA ARG A 311 6.62 28.17 -42.62
C ARG A 311 5.49 27.22 -42.22
N GLU A 312 4.28 27.64 -42.60
CA GLU A 312 3.06 26.84 -42.82
C GLU A 312 2.30 26.24 -41.61
N ALA A 313 2.26 26.93 -40.47
CA ALA A 313 1.33 26.62 -39.38
C ALA A 313 -0.03 27.35 -39.54
N VAL A 314 -0.91 26.85 -40.41
CA VAL A 314 -2.32 27.24 -40.45
C VAL A 314 -3.14 26.11 -39.84
N LYS A 315 -3.37 26.08 -38.50
CA LYS A 315 -4.59 25.46 -37.94
C LYS A 315 -4.98 25.70 -36.46
N ASN A 316 -4.13 26.10 -35.51
CA ASN A 316 -4.53 26.03 -34.07
C ASN A 316 -4.26 27.25 -33.16
N LYS A 317 -4.41 28.50 -33.66
CA LYS A 317 -3.90 29.68 -32.91
C LYS A 317 -4.48 29.95 -31.50
N ASN A 318 -5.62 29.40 -31.09
CA ASN A 318 -6.19 29.68 -29.76
C ASN A 318 -6.57 28.41 -28.98
N ILE A 319 -5.63 27.48 -28.80
CA ILE A 319 -5.81 26.36 -27.86
C ILE A 319 -6.06 26.92 -26.45
N THR A 320 -7.11 26.44 -25.79
CA THR A 320 -7.48 26.86 -24.43
C THR A 320 -7.47 25.65 -23.50
N ILE A 321 -6.54 25.62 -22.55
CA ILE A 321 -6.55 24.62 -21.47
C ILE A 321 -7.58 25.08 -20.43
N ILE A 322 -8.64 24.29 -20.28
CA ILE A 322 -9.72 24.51 -19.33
C ILE A 322 -9.41 23.72 -18.07
N ASP A 323 -9.04 24.42 -17.00
CA ASP A 323 -8.91 23.81 -15.69
C ASP A 323 -10.30 23.46 -15.12
N VAL A 324 -10.57 22.17 -15.02
CA VAL A 324 -11.75 21.61 -14.38
C VAL A 324 -11.42 21.32 -12.92
N TRP A 325 -12.13 22.02 -12.04
CA TRP A 325 -12.12 21.87 -10.59
C TRP A 325 -13.52 21.40 -10.15
N ARG A 326 -13.72 21.18 -8.85
CA ARG A 326 -15.02 20.73 -8.33
C ARG A 326 -16.19 21.65 -8.72
N HIS A 327 -15.97 22.97 -8.73
CA HIS A 327 -17.05 23.95 -8.94
C HIS A 327 -17.57 24.03 -10.38
N ASN A 328 -16.77 23.64 -11.38
CA ASN A 328 -17.15 23.65 -12.80
C ASN A 328 -17.20 22.24 -13.43
N LEU A 329 -17.00 21.17 -12.64
CA LEU A 329 -17.00 19.78 -13.11
C LEU A 329 -18.25 19.43 -13.94
N LEU A 330 -19.44 19.78 -13.45
CA LEU A 330 -20.70 19.47 -14.13
C LEU A 330 -20.87 20.28 -15.43
N GLU A 331 -20.45 21.54 -15.43
CA GLU A 331 -20.55 22.41 -16.61
C GLU A 331 -19.65 21.89 -17.74
N GLU A 332 -18.38 21.63 -17.44
CA GLU A 332 -17.41 21.15 -18.42
C GLU A 332 -17.71 19.70 -18.83
N GLY A 333 -18.15 18.86 -17.90
CA GLY A 333 -18.64 17.50 -18.19
C GLY A 333 -19.78 17.50 -19.21
N ALA A 334 -20.76 18.42 -19.06
CA ALA A 334 -21.86 18.54 -20.01
C ALA A 334 -21.41 19.02 -21.41
N LYS A 335 -20.30 19.77 -21.50
CA LYS A 335 -19.69 20.13 -22.80
C LYS A 335 -19.04 18.90 -23.44
N ILE A 336 -18.31 18.10 -22.66
CA ILE A 336 -17.68 16.86 -23.12
C ILE A 336 -18.74 15.89 -23.70
N CYS A 337 -19.86 15.67 -23.02
CA CYS A 337 -20.96 14.82 -23.51
C CYS A 337 -21.48 15.22 -24.91
N ARG A 338 -21.32 16.49 -25.30
CA ARG A 338 -21.69 16.98 -26.65
C ARG A 338 -20.53 16.80 -27.62
N ILE A 339 -19.31 17.12 -27.20
CA ILE A 339 -18.10 17.08 -28.01
C ILE A 339 -17.81 15.67 -28.54
N ILE A 340 -17.92 14.64 -27.69
CA ILE A 340 -17.52 13.27 -28.03
C ILE A 340 -18.28 12.66 -29.21
N LYS A 341 -19.42 13.24 -29.60
CA LYS A 341 -20.23 12.80 -30.75
C LYS A 341 -19.51 13.00 -32.08
N ASP A 342 -18.78 14.10 -32.20
CA ASP A 342 -18.08 14.51 -33.43
C ASP A 342 -16.53 14.45 -33.27
N TYR A 343 -16.05 14.46 -32.03
CA TYR A 343 -14.63 14.48 -31.67
C TYR A 343 -14.30 13.29 -30.76
N ASN A 344 -14.28 12.12 -31.37
CA ASN A 344 -14.22 10.81 -30.72
C ASN A 344 -12.82 10.20 -30.57
N TYR A 345 -11.76 10.94 -30.92
CA TYR A 345 -10.37 10.57 -30.62
C TYR A 345 -9.93 11.33 -29.38
N VAL A 346 -9.63 10.61 -28.30
CA VAL A 346 -9.39 11.17 -26.97
C VAL A 346 -7.92 10.99 -26.62
N GLY A 347 -7.11 12.04 -26.82
CA GLY A 347 -5.79 12.14 -26.22
C GLY A 347 -5.92 12.20 -24.71
N MET A 348 -5.22 11.32 -24.00
CA MET A 348 -5.25 11.26 -22.54
C MET A 348 -3.83 11.18 -21.99
N ASP A 349 -3.64 11.87 -20.88
CA ASP A 349 -2.46 11.78 -20.02
C ASP A 349 -2.89 12.01 -18.56
N THR A 350 -2.11 11.52 -17.59
CA THR A 350 -2.40 11.71 -16.16
C THR A 350 -1.16 12.07 -15.36
N GLU A 351 -1.36 12.88 -14.33
CA GLU A 351 -0.33 13.17 -13.34
C GLU A 351 -0.67 12.48 -12.02
N PHE A 352 0.27 11.72 -11.49
CA PHE A 352 0.12 10.95 -10.26
C PHE A 352 1.37 11.10 -9.39
N PRO A 353 1.29 10.81 -8.07
CA PRO A 353 2.35 11.13 -7.11
C PRO A 353 3.55 10.16 -7.16
N GLY A 354 3.82 9.55 -8.31
CA GLY A 354 4.90 8.61 -8.53
C GLY A 354 4.62 7.20 -8.02
N VAL A 355 5.70 6.52 -7.66
CA VAL A 355 5.72 5.14 -7.18
C VAL A 355 6.31 5.13 -5.77
N VAL A 356 5.56 4.61 -4.80
CA VAL A 356 5.95 4.60 -3.37
C VAL A 356 6.21 3.20 -2.83
N ALA A 357 5.84 2.17 -3.57
CA ALA A 357 6.00 0.80 -3.15
C ALA A 357 6.30 -0.11 -4.33
N THR A 358 7.03 -1.19 -4.12
CA THR A 358 7.30 -2.22 -5.12
C THR A 358 6.75 -3.57 -4.63
N PRO A 359 6.14 -4.38 -5.50
CA PRO A 359 5.54 -5.63 -5.09
C PRO A 359 6.63 -6.66 -4.73
N VAL A 360 6.34 -7.47 -3.72
CA VAL A 360 7.20 -8.56 -3.26
C VAL A 360 6.56 -9.89 -3.64
N GLY A 361 7.33 -10.76 -4.28
CA GLY A 361 6.89 -12.11 -4.64
C GLY A 361 7.67 -12.71 -5.80
N PRO A 362 7.40 -13.97 -6.15
CA PRO A 362 7.94 -14.58 -7.35
C PRO A 362 7.16 -14.12 -8.59
N PHE A 363 7.84 -13.46 -9.53
CA PHE A 363 7.26 -13.05 -10.82
C PHE A 363 7.81 -13.93 -11.95
N ARG A 364 6.95 -14.41 -12.84
CA ARG A 364 7.38 -15.27 -13.97
C ARG A 364 7.89 -14.44 -15.13
N LYS A 365 7.26 -13.30 -15.38
CA LYS A 365 7.62 -12.34 -16.43
C LYS A 365 7.82 -10.93 -15.86
N LYS A 366 8.47 -10.07 -16.64
CA LYS A 366 8.64 -8.65 -16.30
C LYS A 366 7.29 -7.93 -16.30
N GLU A 367 6.38 -8.29 -17.20
CA GLU A 367 5.02 -7.75 -17.28
C GLU A 367 4.19 -8.11 -16.05
N ASP A 368 4.31 -9.34 -15.53
CA ASP A 368 3.65 -9.74 -14.27
C ASP A 368 4.08 -8.82 -13.12
N PHE A 369 5.38 -8.56 -13.01
CA PHE A 369 5.93 -7.62 -12.02
C PHE A 369 5.39 -6.21 -12.24
N ASN A 370 5.40 -5.72 -13.48
CA ASN A 370 4.93 -4.37 -13.82
C ASN A 370 3.44 -4.19 -13.50
N TYR A 371 2.59 -5.19 -13.73
CA TYR A 371 1.19 -5.11 -13.36
C TYR A 371 1.00 -5.02 -11.85
N GLN A 372 1.70 -5.86 -11.08
CA GLN A 372 1.63 -5.79 -9.61
C GLN A 372 2.15 -4.44 -9.08
N GLN A 373 3.16 -3.88 -9.74
CA GLN A 373 3.71 -2.55 -9.47
C GLN A 373 2.66 -1.44 -9.73
N VAL A 374 1.93 -1.51 -10.85
CA VAL A 374 0.79 -0.62 -11.13
C VAL A 374 -0.31 -0.80 -10.08
N SER A 375 -0.78 -2.03 -9.88
CA SER A 375 -1.91 -2.36 -9.01
C SER A 375 -1.68 -1.90 -7.55
N CYS A 376 -0.52 -2.26 -6.99
CA CYS A 376 -0.12 -1.87 -5.63
C CYS A 376 -0.16 -0.34 -5.45
N ASN A 377 0.48 0.41 -6.36
CA ASN A 377 0.57 1.87 -6.23
C ASN A 377 -0.77 2.57 -6.50
N VAL A 378 -1.49 2.18 -7.55
CA VAL A 378 -2.82 2.75 -7.86
C VAL A 378 -3.79 2.55 -6.70
N ASN A 379 -3.73 1.40 -6.01
CA ASN A 379 -4.60 1.13 -4.86
C ASN A 379 -4.28 2.00 -3.64
N MET A 380 -3.02 2.43 -3.49
CA MET A 380 -2.53 3.23 -2.36
C MET A 380 -2.57 4.74 -2.61
N LEU A 381 -2.43 5.16 -3.86
CA LEU A 381 -2.20 6.55 -4.23
C LEU A 381 -3.47 7.20 -4.78
N LYS A 382 -3.40 8.53 -4.94
CA LYS A 382 -4.46 9.34 -5.54
C LYS A 382 -3.94 10.04 -6.78
N LEU A 383 -4.75 10.06 -7.82
CA LEU A 383 -4.48 10.81 -9.04
C LEU A 383 -4.47 12.32 -8.73
N ILE A 384 -3.59 13.08 -9.38
CA ILE A 384 -3.46 14.54 -9.17
C ILE A 384 -4.15 15.28 -10.33
N GLN A 385 -3.91 14.87 -11.57
CA GLN A 385 -4.59 15.40 -12.75
C GLN A 385 -4.95 14.33 -13.79
N VAL A 386 -5.96 14.63 -14.61
CA VAL A 386 -6.27 13.93 -15.88
C VAL A 386 -6.42 15.00 -16.96
N GLY A 387 -5.72 14.82 -18.07
CA GLY A 387 -5.87 15.64 -19.26
C GLY A 387 -6.65 14.89 -20.31
N LEU A 388 -7.64 15.53 -20.92
CA LEU A 388 -8.41 15.00 -22.04
C LEU A 388 -8.43 16.02 -23.19
N THR A 389 -7.92 15.58 -24.33
CA THR A 389 -7.97 16.31 -25.59
C THR A 389 -8.86 15.55 -26.57
N PHE A 390 -9.93 16.19 -27.02
CA PHE A 390 -10.87 15.60 -27.98
C PHE A 390 -10.51 16.05 -29.39
N MET A 391 -10.43 15.12 -30.33
CA MET A 391 -10.14 15.37 -31.74
C MET A 391 -11.10 14.56 -32.62
N ASN A 392 -11.31 15.02 -33.86
CA ASN A 392 -11.98 14.24 -34.87
C ASN A 392 -10.98 13.31 -35.60
N PHE A 393 -11.46 12.53 -36.57
CA PHE A 393 -10.62 11.61 -37.35
C PHE A 393 -9.50 12.26 -38.17
N LYS A 394 -9.47 13.60 -38.29
CA LYS A 394 -8.42 14.38 -38.96
C LYS A 394 -7.43 15.01 -37.97
N GLY A 395 -7.57 14.76 -36.67
CA GLY A 395 -6.78 15.41 -35.63
C GLY A 395 -7.18 16.86 -35.35
N GLU A 396 -8.36 17.29 -35.79
CA GLU A 396 -8.83 18.67 -35.56
C GLU A 396 -9.58 18.75 -34.22
N LEU A 397 -9.38 19.86 -33.50
CA LEU A 397 -10.02 20.13 -32.22
C LEU A 397 -11.47 20.66 -32.39
N PRO A 398 -12.32 20.56 -31.35
CA PRO A 398 -13.63 21.18 -31.31
C PRO A 398 -13.59 22.70 -31.51
N PRO A 399 -14.70 23.35 -31.90
CA PRO A 399 -14.77 24.81 -31.95
C PRO A 399 -14.34 25.44 -30.63
N GLY A 400 -13.43 26.42 -30.71
CA GLY A 400 -12.80 27.05 -29.54
C GLY A 400 -11.54 26.35 -29.03
N ASN A 401 -11.15 25.23 -29.65
CA ASN A 401 -9.95 24.44 -29.36
C ASN A 401 -9.75 24.12 -27.85
N PRO A 402 -10.78 23.60 -27.14
CA PRO A 402 -10.67 23.30 -25.73
C PRO A 402 -9.84 22.03 -25.47
N VAL A 403 -9.00 22.09 -24.44
CA VAL A 403 -8.32 20.94 -23.82
C VAL A 403 -8.71 20.91 -22.36
N PHE A 404 -9.17 19.77 -21.84
CA PHE A 404 -9.71 19.70 -20.48
C PHE A 404 -8.66 19.15 -19.52
N GLN A 405 -8.40 19.87 -18.43
CA GLN A 405 -7.46 19.48 -17.38
C GLN A 405 -8.21 19.34 -16.07
N PHE A 406 -8.52 18.11 -15.67
CA PHE A 406 -9.19 17.80 -14.42
C PHE A 406 -8.19 17.79 -13.27
N ASN A 407 -8.50 18.52 -12.21
CA ASN A 407 -7.65 18.67 -11.04
C ASN A 407 -8.30 18.02 -9.82
N PHE A 408 -7.66 16.99 -9.26
CA PHE A 408 -8.23 16.19 -8.18
C PHE A 408 -7.84 16.70 -6.80
N VAL A 409 -8.63 16.31 -5.78
CA VAL A 409 -8.27 16.60 -4.39
C VAL A 409 -7.02 15.81 -3.99
N PHE A 410 -6.01 16.53 -3.50
CA PHE A 410 -4.75 15.95 -3.05
C PHE A 410 -4.20 16.75 -1.88
N ASP A 411 -3.83 16.08 -0.79
CA ASP A 411 -3.32 16.69 0.43
C ASP A 411 -1.96 16.13 0.81
N LEU A 412 -0.92 16.96 0.71
CA LEU A 412 0.47 16.59 1.05
C LEU A 412 0.66 16.22 2.54
N GLN A 413 -0.33 16.48 3.40
CA GLN A 413 -0.30 16.09 4.81
C GLN A 413 -0.85 14.68 5.04
N ASP A 414 -1.82 14.25 4.24
CA ASP A 414 -2.58 13.02 4.46
C ASP A 414 -2.30 11.93 3.39
N ASP A 415 -1.99 12.34 2.16
CA ASP A 415 -1.82 11.46 1.02
C ASP A 415 -0.37 10.99 0.86
N MET A 416 -0.20 9.72 0.47
CA MET A 416 1.12 9.14 0.17
C MET A 416 1.63 9.64 -1.19
N TYR A 417 2.95 9.87 -1.29
CA TYR A 417 3.61 10.30 -2.52
C TYR A 417 5.11 10.01 -2.51
N SER A 418 5.71 9.97 -3.71
CA SER A 418 7.15 10.10 -3.89
C SER A 418 7.56 11.58 -3.85
N THR A 419 8.56 11.91 -3.04
CA THR A 419 9.10 13.28 -2.95
C THR A 419 9.61 13.78 -4.29
N GLU A 420 10.26 12.92 -5.07
CA GLU A 420 10.82 13.27 -6.38
C GLU A 420 9.71 13.65 -7.37
N SER A 421 8.59 12.93 -7.34
CA SER A 421 7.43 13.24 -8.17
C SER A 421 6.75 14.54 -7.74
N ILE A 422 6.58 14.78 -6.44
CA ILE A 422 5.99 16.04 -5.96
C ILE A 422 6.89 17.24 -6.28
N ASP A 423 8.20 17.11 -6.14
CA ASP A 423 9.14 18.18 -6.48
C ASP A 423 9.10 18.49 -7.98
N LEU A 424 9.06 17.46 -8.84
CA LEU A 424 8.91 17.62 -10.28
C LEU A 424 7.60 18.34 -10.62
N LEU A 425 6.46 17.88 -10.08
CA LEU A 425 5.15 18.47 -10.35
C LEU A 425 5.03 19.92 -9.84
N ASN A 426 5.60 20.23 -8.67
CA ASN A 426 5.71 21.60 -8.17
C ASN A 426 6.51 22.49 -9.14
N ASN A 427 7.65 22.00 -9.64
CA ASN A 427 8.48 22.74 -10.58
C ASN A 427 7.79 22.96 -11.93
N CYS A 428 6.86 22.08 -12.31
CA CYS A 428 6.03 22.21 -13.50
C CYS A 428 4.75 23.04 -13.28
N GLY A 429 4.55 23.60 -12.09
CA GLY A 429 3.49 24.57 -11.80
C GLY A 429 2.22 24.00 -11.18
N ILE A 430 2.22 22.74 -10.72
CA ILE A 430 1.11 22.17 -9.96
C ILE A 430 0.98 22.88 -8.61
N ASN A 431 -0.23 23.34 -8.27
CA ASN A 431 -0.51 24.04 -7.01
C ASN A 431 -1.27 23.14 -6.03
N PHE A 432 -0.54 22.38 -5.21
CA PHE A 432 -1.14 21.43 -4.25
C PHE A 432 -2.06 22.08 -3.22
N SER A 433 -1.81 23.34 -2.82
CA SER A 433 -2.72 24.08 -1.95
C SER A 433 -4.10 24.28 -2.61
N LYS A 434 -4.12 24.48 -3.94
CA LYS A 434 -5.36 24.57 -4.72
C LYS A 434 -6.03 23.20 -4.90
N HIS A 435 -5.25 22.13 -5.14
CA HIS A 435 -5.75 20.75 -5.17
C HIS A 435 -6.48 20.37 -3.88
N LYS A 436 -5.87 20.62 -2.72
CA LYS A 436 -6.47 20.35 -1.40
C LYS A 436 -7.85 20.98 -1.23
N VAL A 437 -8.04 22.22 -1.67
CA VAL A 437 -9.27 23.00 -1.40
C VAL A 437 -10.33 22.86 -2.51
N ASN A 438 -9.91 22.84 -3.77
CA ASN A 438 -10.79 22.97 -4.93
C ASN A 438 -10.88 21.70 -5.78
N GLY A 439 -10.07 20.69 -5.48
CA GLY A 439 -9.96 19.47 -6.26
C GLY A 439 -11.26 18.67 -6.32
N ILE A 440 -11.43 17.96 -7.44
CA ILE A 440 -12.52 17.03 -7.70
C ILE A 440 -12.29 15.75 -6.88
N SER A 441 -13.34 15.17 -6.30
CA SER A 441 -13.20 13.83 -5.72
C SER A 441 -13.12 12.78 -6.83
N MET A 442 -12.31 11.74 -6.64
CA MET A 442 -12.18 10.68 -7.65
C MET A 442 -13.52 9.95 -7.91
N HIS A 443 -14.42 9.95 -6.92
CA HIS A 443 -15.77 9.41 -7.04
C HIS A 443 -16.62 10.22 -8.03
N GLU A 444 -16.71 11.54 -7.87
CA GLU A 444 -17.47 12.41 -8.79
C GLU A 444 -16.96 12.31 -10.23
N PHE A 445 -15.64 12.15 -10.42
CA PHE A 445 -15.08 11.93 -11.75
C PHE A 445 -15.39 10.54 -12.31
N GLY A 446 -15.39 9.50 -11.46
CA GLY A 446 -15.86 8.16 -11.83
C GLY A 446 -17.33 8.16 -12.29
N GLU A 447 -18.19 8.91 -11.61
CA GLU A 447 -19.59 9.13 -12.01
C GLU A 447 -19.69 9.86 -13.35
N LEU A 448 -18.87 10.90 -13.56
CA LEU A 448 -18.81 11.61 -14.84
C LEU A 448 -18.40 10.65 -15.97
N LEU A 449 -17.30 9.91 -15.83
CA LEU A 449 -16.85 8.92 -16.83
C LEU A 449 -17.95 7.90 -17.16
N THR A 450 -18.65 7.43 -16.13
CA THR A 450 -19.73 6.44 -16.28
C THR A 450 -20.93 6.98 -17.06
N THR A 451 -21.22 8.28 -16.94
CA THR A 451 -22.45 8.89 -17.48
C THR A 451 -22.24 9.72 -18.74
N CYS A 452 -21.01 10.12 -19.06
CA CYS A 452 -20.73 11.02 -20.18
C CYS A 452 -20.64 10.34 -21.54
N GLY A 453 -20.65 8.99 -21.60
CA GLY A 453 -20.54 8.22 -22.83
C GLY A 453 -19.09 7.89 -23.24
N LEU A 454 -18.11 8.11 -22.36
CA LEU A 454 -16.71 7.81 -22.62
C LEU A 454 -16.33 6.33 -22.42
N LEU A 455 -17.16 5.58 -21.69
CA LEU A 455 -16.94 4.16 -21.42
C LEU A 455 -17.78 3.30 -22.37
N THR A 456 -17.28 2.13 -22.70
CA THR A 456 -17.94 1.03 -23.44
C THR A 456 -18.31 1.32 -24.90
N ASP A 457 -18.27 2.57 -25.35
CA ASP A 457 -18.51 2.95 -26.74
C ASP A 457 -17.26 2.67 -27.60
N ARG A 458 -17.42 1.78 -28.59
CA ARG A 458 -16.35 1.41 -29.53
C ARG A 458 -15.95 2.52 -30.47
N ASN A 459 -16.79 3.55 -30.62
CA ASN A 459 -16.49 4.72 -31.43
C ASN A 459 -15.51 5.66 -30.72
N ILE A 460 -15.31 5.54 -29.41
CA ILE A 460 -14.34 6.35 -28.66
C ILE A 460 -12.96 5.71 -28.77
N ASN A 461 -11.99 6.44 -29.33
CA ASN A 461 -10.62 5.98 -29.55
C ASN A 461 -9.70 6.65 -28.54
N TRP A 462 -9.25 5.91 -27.53
CA TRP A 462 -8.35 6.42 -26.51
C TRP A 462 -6.91 6.41 -27.02
N LEU A 463 -6.27 7.58 -27.06
CA LEU A 463 -4.90 7.79 -27.51
C LEU A 463 -4.04 8.12 -26.29
N THR A 464 -3.04 7.31 -26.00
CA THR A 464 -2.30 7.37 -24.73
C THR A 464 -0.82 7.10 -24.95
N PHE A 465 0.02 7.29 -23.93
CA PHE A 465 1.45 6.99 -24.00
C PHE A 465 1.91 6.27 -22.74
N SER A 466 2.29 4.99 -22.85
CA SER A 466 2.76 4.16 -21.74
C SER A 466 1.76 4.10 -20.57
N SER A 467 0.51 3.73 -20.87
CA SER A 467 -0.66 4.16 -20.08
C SER A 467 -1.18 3.19 -19.02
N GLY A 468 -0.34 2.25 -18.58
CA GLY A 468 -0.70 1.26 -17.57
C GLY A 468 -1.22 1.88 -16.26
N TYR A 469 -0.56 2.95 -15.79
CA TYR A 469 -1.00 3.69 -14.61
C TYR A 469 -2.27 4.47 -14.86
N ASP A 470 -2.37 5.17 -15.99
CA ASP A 470 -3.51 6.02 -16.35
C ASP A 470 -4.82 5.21 -16.34
N PHE A 471 -4.85 4.10 -17.07
CA PHE A 471 -6.02 3.21 -17.07
C PHE A 471 -6.23 2.52 -15.72
N GLY A 472 -5.16 2.22 -14.98
CA GLY A 472 -5.26 1.74 -13.60
C GLY A 472 -6.09 2.70 -12.74
N TYR A 473 -5.76 3.99 -12.74
CA TYR A 473 -6.52 4.98 -11.98
C TYR A 473 -7.94 5.17 -12.49
N LEU A 474 -8.16 5.21 -13.81
CA LEU A 474 -9.51 5.35 -14.37
C LEU A 474 -10.40 4.16 -14.00
N ILE A 475 -9.88 2.94 -14.11
CA ILE A 475 -10.62 1.73 -13.72
C ILE A 475 -10.92 1.75 -12.22
N ARG A 476 -9.95 2.12 -11.36
CA ARG A 476 -10.18 2.25 -9.92
C ARG A 476 -11.26 3.29 -9.60
N ALA A 477 -11.29 4.41 -10.33
CA ALA A 477 -12.31 5.45 -10.16
C ALA A 477 -13.72 4.95 -10.51
N VAL A 478 -13.85 4.21 -11.61
CA VAL A 478 -15.14 3.65 -12.07
C VAL A 478 -15.60 2.49 -11.18
N LEU A 479 -14.69 1.61 -10.77
CA LEU A 479 -15.03 0.44 -9.96
C LEU A 479 -15.32 0.78 -8.50
N THR A 480 -14.81 1.91 -8.01
CA THR A 480 -14.85 2.33 -6.60
C THR A 480 -14.30 1.30 -5.61
N ARG A 481 -13.43 0.40 -6.09
CA ARG A 481 -12.72 -0.64 -5.33
C ARG A 481 -11.29 -0.82 -5.85
N GLN A 482 -10.49 -1.62 -5.15
CA GLN A 482 -9.14 -1.97 -5.58
C GLN A 482 -9.12 -2.64 -6.96
N LEU A 483 -8.04 -2.43 -7.70
CA LEU A 483 -7.79 -3.14 -8.96
C LEU A 483 -7.70 -4.66 -8.73
N PRO A 484 -8.05 -5.48 -9.73
CA PRO A 484 -7.91 -6.94 -9.63
C PRO A 484 -6.47 -7.35 -9.27
N SER A 485 -6.31 -8.42 -8.49
CA SER A 485 -4.99 -8.99 -8.25
C SER A 485 -4.42 -9.71 -9.49
N ASP A 486 -5.28 -10.31 -10.32
CA ASP A 486 -4.91 -10.95 -11.59
C ASP A 486 -4.92 -9.96 -12.77
N GLU A 487 -3.80 -9.87 -13.48
CA GLU A 487 -3.63 -9.04 -14.68
C GLU A 487 -4.65 -9.39 -15.78
N LYS A 488 -5.02 -10.67 -15.92
CA LYS A 488 -5.98 -11.08 -16.95
C LYS A 488 -7.36 -10.49 -16.71
N GLU A 489 -7.79 -10.45 -15.45
CA GLU A 489 -9.07 -9.83 -15.08
C GLU A 489 -9.01 -8.31 -15.22
N PHE A 490 -7.84 -7.69 -14.99
CA PHE A 490 -7.63 -6.28 -15.33
C PHE A 490 -7.81 -6.00 -16.83
N PHE A 491 -7.13 -6.74 -17.72
CA PHE A 491 -7.29 -6.54 -19.16
C PHE A 491 -8.72 -6.84 -19.66
N LYS A 492 -9.42 -7.77 -19.03
CA LYS A 492 -10.84 -8.04 -19.32
C LYS A 492 -11.73 -6.85 -18.95
N LEU A 493 -11.48 -6.20 -17.82
CA LEU A 493 -12.16 -4.95 -17.44
C LEU A 493 -11.77 -3.80 -18.36
N LEU A 494 -10.49 -3.65 -18.66
CA LEU A 494 -9.96 -2.65 -19.59
C LEU A 494 -10.68 -2.72 -20.94
N ARG A 495 -10.68 -3.89 -21.59
CA ARG A 495 -11.32 -4.08 -22.91
C ARG A 495 -12.84 -3.89 -22.89
N ARG A 496 -13.48 -4.13 -21.74
CA ARG A 496 -14.93 -3.91 -21.58
C ARG A 496 -15.25 -2.42 -21.43
N LEU A 497 -14.45 -1.69 -20.65
CA LEU A 497 -14.67 -0.27 -20.35
C LEU A 497 -14.13 0.66 -21.44
N PHE A 498 -13.03 0.28 -22.10
CA PHE A 498 -12.31 1.06 -23.08
C PHE A 498 -12.00 0.17 -24.29
N PRO A 499 -12.97 -0.04 -25.21
CA PRO A 499 -12.86 -1.05 -26.26
C PRO A 499 -11.80 -0.73 -27.32
N THR A 500 -11.48 0.56 -27.50
CA THR A 500 -10.53 1.04 -28.50
C THR A 500 -9.45 1.89 -27.82
N ILE A 501 -8.25 1.33 -27.68
CA ILE A 501 -7.09 1.97 -27.03
C ILE A 501 -5.90 1.85 -27.95
N ILE A 502 -5.19 2.96 -28.13
CA ILE A 502 -3.92 3.03 -28.83
C ILE A 502 -2.90 3.62 -27.86
N ASP A 503 -2.03 2.76 -27.35
CA ASP A 503 -0.82 3.19 -26.64
C ASP A 503 0.27 3.51 -27.68
N ILE A 504 0.62 4.79 -27.80
CA ILE A 504 1.63 5.29 -28.74
C ILE A 504 2.98 4.62 -28.48
N LYS A 505 3.29 4.24 -27.24
CA LYS A 505 4.54 3.55 -26.95
C LYS A 505 4.59 2.17 -27.63
N CYS A 506 3.46 1.48 -27.78
CA CYS A 506 3.33 0.27 -28.60
C CYS A 506 3.47 0.57 -30.10
N LEU A 507 2.96 1.71 -30.59
CA LEU A 507 3.16 2.15 -31.99
C LEU A 507 4.64 2.38 -32.32
N LEU A 508 5.41 2.92 -31.38
CA LEU A 508 6.86 3.14 -31.56
C LEU A 508 7.65 1.83 -31.68
N MET A 509 7.10 0.72 -31.21
CA MET A 509 7.69 -0.62 -31.36
C MET A 509 7.37 -1.27 -32.71
N GLN A 510 6.65 -0.60 -33.61
CA GLN A 510 6.37 -1.11 -34.95
C GLN A 510 7.55 -0.83 -35.91
N PRO A 511 7.74 -1.63 -36.98
CA PRO A 511 8.91 -1.54 -37.85
C PRO A 511 9.20 -0.15 -38.42
N GLY A 512 8.16 0.62 -38.78
CA GLY A 512 8.30 1.99 -39.31
C GLY A 512 9.05 2.92 -38.34
N PRO A 513 8.46 3.29 -37.18
CA PRO A 513 9.13 4.11 -36.17
C PRO A 513 10.45 3.53 -35.65
N MET A 514 10.56 2.21 -35.48
CA MET A 514 11.81 1.58 -35.04
C MET A 514 12.95 1.77 -36.06
N SER A 515 12.67 1.69 -37.36
CA SER A 515 13.69 1.83 -38.41
C SER A 515 14.38 3.20 -38.44
N VAL A 516 13.69 4.23 -37.93
CA VAL A 516 14.22 5.59 -37.78
C VAL A 516 14.61 5.93 -36.34
N ASN A 517 14.65 4.92 -35.45
CA ASN A 517 15.02 5.04 -34.04
C ASN A 517 14.17 6.06 -33.26
N LEU A 518 12.87 6.15 -33.58
CA LEU A 518 11.95 7.05 -32.88
C LEU A 518 11.58 6.44 -31.52
N ARG A 519 12.28 6.86 -30.46
CA ARG A 519 12.16 6.33 -29.09
C ARG A 519 12.35 7.42 -28.05
N GLY A 520 11.91 7.16 -26.82
CA GLY A 520 12.04 8.08 -25.69
C GLY A 520 10.73 8.24 -24.94
N GLY A 521 10.61 9.29 -24.13
CA GLY A 521 9.34 9.74 -23.58
C GLY A 521 8.54 10.55 -24.60
N LEU A 522 7.37 11.02 -24.18
CA LEU A 522 6.45 11.76 -25.04
C LEU A 522 7.10 13.04 -25.60
N GLN A 523 7.85 13.78 -24.77
CA GLN A 523 8.51 15.02 -25.18
C GLN A 523 9.59 14.79 -26.23
N GLU A 524 10.41 13.75 -26.09
CA GLU A 524 11.46 13.44 -27.08
C GLU A 524 10.84 13.00 -28.41
N VAL A 525 9.79 12.18 -28.36
CA VAL A 525 9.05 11.73 -29.54
C VAL A 525 8.41 12.92 -30.26
N ALA A 526 7.76 13.82 -29.53
CA ALA A 526 7.20 15.04 -30.10
C ALA A 526 8.28 15.93 -30.77
N ALA A 527 9.43 16.10 -30.13
CA ALA A 527 10.54 16.88 -30.69
C ALA A 527 11.08 16.26 -32.00
N MET A 528 11.22 14.94 -32.06
CA MET A 528 11.64 14.22 -33.27
C MET A 528 10.58 14.23 -34.38
N LEU A 529 9.31 14.40 -34.04
CA LEU A 529 8.21 14.59 -34.99
C LEU A 529 7.95 16.06 -35.33
N HIS A 530 8.75 16.99 -34.78
CA HIS A 530 8.60 18.44 -34.94
C HIS A 530 7.22 18.96 -34.50
N ILE A 531 6.65 18.38 -33.45
CA ILE A 531 5.37 18.78 -32.87
C ILE A 531 5.62 19.85 -31.81
N GLU A 532 4.98 21.00 -31.97
CA GLU A 532 5.01 22.08 -30.98
C GLU A 532 4.19 21.71 -29.73
N ARG A 533 4.75 22.00 -28.55
CA ARG A 533 4.05 21.85 -27.27
C ARG A 533 3.21 23.08 -26.96
N TYR A 534 1.98 22.87 -26.50
CA TYR A 534 1.09 23.91 -26.01
C TYR A 534 0.78 23.67 -24.53
N GLY A 535 1.25 24.56 -23.66
CA GLY A 535 1.16 24.43 -22.20
C GLY A 535 2.46 23.95 -21.55
N ALA A 536 2.45 23.82 -20.23
CA ALA A 536 3.60 23.34 -19.47
C ALA A 536 3.82 21.83 -19.67
N GLN A 537 5.06 21.36 -19.66
CA GLN A 537 5.35 19.93 -19.61
C GLN A 537 5.06 19.40 -18.19
N HIS A 538 4.59 18.16 -18.07
CA HIS A 538 4.13 17.56 -16.82
C HIS A 538 2.91 18.29 -16.23
N GLN A 539 1.98 18.61 -17.12
CA GLN A 539 0.62 18.98 -16.77
C GLN A 539 -0.30 18.23 -17.72
N ALA A 540 -1.23 17.47 -17.15
CA ALA A 540 -1.95 16.45 -17.89
C ALA A 540 -2.66 17.01 -19.14
N GLY A 541 -3.22 18.23 -19.08
CA GLY A 541 -3.87 18.86 -20.23
C GLY A 541 -2.93 19.05 -21.42
N SER A 542 -1.77 19.67 -21.18
CA SER A 542 -0.72 19.91 -22.18
C SER A 542 -0.19 18.60 -22.77
N ASP A 543 0.09 17.61 -21.92
CA ASP A 543 0.59 16.31 -22.35
C ASP A 543 -0.48 15.48 -23.10
N SER A 544 -1.76 15.57 -22.73
CA SER A 544 -2.85 14.92 -23.47
C SER A 544 -2.99 15.41 -24.92
N LEU A 545 -2.77 16.71 -25.15
CA LEU A 545 -2.78 17.29 -26.49
C LEU A 545 -1.56 16.85 -27.28
N LEU A 546 -0.38 16.83 -26.64
CA LEU A 546 0.85 16.37 -27.26
C LEU A 546 0.76 14.89 -27.66
N THR A 547 0.18 14.05 -26.80
CA THR A 547 -0.16 12.64 -27.08
C THR A 547 -1.06 12.53 -28.31
N GLY A 548 -2.15 13.30 -28.36
CA GLY A 548 -3.05 13.33 -29.51
C GLY A 548 -2.34 13.69 -30.83
N ASN A 549 -1.57 14.79 -30.82
CA ASN A 549 -0.82 15.24 -31.98
C ASN A 549 0.24 14.22 -32.42
N ALA A 550 0.93 13.59 -31.47
CA ALA A 550 1.92 12.56 -31.74
C ALA A 550 1.30 11.35 -32.43
N TYR A 551 0.13 10.89 -31.99
CA TYR A 551 -0.60 9.82 -32.66
C TYR A 551 -0.90 10.15 -34.13
N PHE A 552 -1.49 11.32 -34.42
CA PHE A 552 -1.85 11.67 -35.79
C PHE A 552 -0.62 11.83 -36.68
N ALA A 553 0.45 12.43 -36.18
CA ALA A 553 1.72 12.55 -36.90
C ALA A 553 2.36 11.18 -37.19
N LEU A 554 2.35 10.26 -36.23
CA LEU A 554 2.84 8.89 -36.41
C LEU A 554 2.01 8.13 -37.45
N ARG A 555 0.68 8.21 -37.33
CA ARG A 555 -0.25 7.55 -38.24
C ARG A 555 -0.03 8.00 -39.67
N GLU A 556 0.03 9.32 -39.90
CA GLU A 556 0.27 9.90 -41.22
C GLU A 556 1.64 9.48 -41.78
N LYS A 557 2.70 9.59 -40.96
CA LYS A 557 4.08 9.40 -41.41
C LYS A 557 4.47 7.94 -41.66
N PHE A 558 3.92 6.99 -40.90
CA PHE A 558 4.39 5.59 -40.92
C PHE A 558 3.32 4.56 -41.24
N PHE A 559 2.04 4.88 -41.07
CA PHE A 559 0.97 3.88 -41.06
C PHE A 559 -0.20 4.18 -41.99
N SER A 560 -0.08 5.17 -42.88
CA SER A 560 -1.17 5.56 -43.78
C SER A 560 -1.67 4.41 -44.66
N ASP A 561 -0.77 3.54 -45.14
CA ASP A 561 -1.10 2.47 -46.10
C ASP A 561 -1.44 1.12 -45.45
N ASN A 562 -1.14 0.94 -44.16
CA ASN A 562 -1.31 -0.34 -43.46
C ASN A 562 -1.94 -0.19 -42.06
N TRP A 563 -2.65 0.92 -41.80
CA TRP A 563 -3.22 1.22 -40.49
C TRP A 563 -4.10 0.10 -39.93
N GLU A 564 -4.97 -0.50 -40.76
CA GLU A 564 -5.89 -1.55 -40.32
C GLU A 564 -5.13 -2.78 -39.78
N GLU A 565 -4.07 -3.21 -40.48
CA GLU A 565 -3.22 -4.31 -40.04
C GLU A 565 -2.51 -3.97 -38.72
N ILE A 566 -1.94 -2.77 -38.62
CA ILE A 566 -1.25 -2.33 -37.40
C ILE A 566 -2.22 -2.21 -36.22
N PHE A 567 -3.39 -1.62 -36.45
CA PHE A 567 -4.42 -1.43 -35.42
C PHE A 567 -4.85 -2.76 -34.78
N GLU A 568 -5.08 -3.80 -35.58
CA GLU A 568 -5.44 -5.14 -35.06
C GLU A 568 -4.36 -5.73 -34.14
N THR A 569 -3.09 -5.36 -34.30
CA THR A 569 -1.99 -5.87 -33.47
C THR A 569 -1.79 -5.12 -32.16
N ILE A 570 -2.28 -3.87 -32.05
CA ILE A 570 -1.98 -3.00 -30.91
C ILE A 570 -3.22 -2.58 -30.11
N ASN A 571 -4.43 -2.74 -30.66
CA ASN A 571 -5.63 -2.24 -30.02
C ASN A 571 -5.84 -2.90 -28.66
N GLY A 572 -5.88 -2.09 -27.60
CA GLY A 572 -6.04 -2.57 -26.22
C GLY A 572 -4.75 -3.10 -25.57
N GLU A 573 -3.61 -3.04 -26.26
CA GLU A 573 -2.31 -3.37 -25.69
C GLU A 573 -1.72 -2.15 -24.96
N LEU A 574 -1.20 -2.38 -23.75
CA LEU A 574 -0.59 -1.35 -22.92
C LEU A 574 0.90 -1.63 -22.76
N TYR A 575 1.75 -0.66 -23.10
CA TYR A 575 3.19 -0.86 -23.08
C TYR A 575 3.69 -1.18 -21.67
N GLY A 576 4.51 -2.23 -21.54
CA GLY A 576 5.05 -2.70 -20.27
C GLY A 576 4.16 -3.68 -19.53
N LEU A 577 2.90 -3.86 -19.95
CA LEU A 577 1.94 -4.82 -19.38
C LEU A 577 1.59 -5.90 -20.41
N GLY A 578 0.88 -6.95 -19.97
CA GLY A 578 0.43 -8.05 -20.79
C GLY A 578 1.60 -8.85 -21.38
N ASN A 579 1.80 -8.75 -22.70
CA ASN A 579 2.91 -9.42 -23.38
C ASN A 579 3.75 -8.47 -24.24
N THR A 580 3.64 -7.16 -24.00
CA THR A 580 4.26 -6.13 -24.87
C THR A 580 5.78 -6.05 -24.78
N LEU A 581 6.42 -6.64 -23.76
CA LEU A 581 7.88 -6.72 -23.63
C LEU A 581 8.43 -8.09 -24.04
N SER A 582 7.59 -9.13 -24.07
CA SER A 582 8.00 -10.54 -24.19
C SER A 582 8.71 -10.96 -25.49
N ASN A 583 8.97 -10.03 -26.41
CA ASN A 583 9.95 -10.21 -27.49
C ASN A 583 11.41 -9.94 -27.05
N GLU A 584 11.65 -9.44 -25.84
CA GLU A 584 12.98 -9.36 -25.22
C GLU A 584 13.32 -10.69 -24.51
N ASN A 585 14.01 -11.60 -25.22
CA ASN A 585 14.73 -12.78 -24.70
C ASN A 585 14.17 -13.46 -23.44
N SER A 586 13.42 -14.52 -23.66
CA SER A 586 12.89 -15.46 -22.66
C SER A 586 14.00 -15.99 -21.73
N SER A 587 14.18 -15.39 -20.56
CA SER A 587 14.91 -16.02 -19.46
C SER A 587 13.93 -16.91 -18.69
N THR A 588 14.25 -18.20 -18.53
CA THR A 588 13.38 -19.20 -17.89
C THR A 588 13.45 -19.17 -16.35
N GLY A 589 14.05 -18.13 -15.77
CA GLY A 589 14.12 -17.93 -14.32
C GLY A 589 13.06 -16.93 -13.85
N PRO A 590 12.69 -16.93 -12.56
CA PRO A 590 11.84 -15.89 -12.00
C PRO A 590 12.49 -14.52 -12.23
N TYR A 591 11.73 -13.57 -12.78
CA TYR A 591 12.18 -12.21 -12.98
C TYR A 591 12.47 -11.58 -11.61
N ARG A 592 13.70 -11.07 -11.44
CA ARG A 592 14.08 -10.27 -10.28
C ARG A 592 14.25 -8.83 -10.74
N PRO A 593 13.42 -7.88 -10.25
CA PRO A 593 13.61 -6.48 -10.59
C PRO A 593 14.98 -6.02 -10.09
N THR A 594 15.78 -5.44 -10.98
CA THR A 594 16.94 -4.61 -10.59
C THR A 594 16.44 -3.17 -10.40
N PRO A 595 16.84 -2.46 -9.32
CA PRO A 595 16.56 -1.04 -9.21
C PRO A 595 17.13 -0.32 -10.43
N GLU A 596 16.28 0.27 -11.27
CA GLU A 596 16.75 1.15 -12.35
C GLU A 596 17.46 2.36 -11.72
N ASN A 597 18.73 2.58 -12.07
CA ASN A 597 19.57 3.73 -11.77
C ASN A 597 19.88 4.11 -10.30
N GLY A 598 19.49 3.32 -9.32
CA GLY A 598 20.06 3.38 -7.97
C GLY A 598 21.37 2.62 -7.88
N LYS A 599 22.51 3.31 -7.68
CA LYS A 599 23.82 2.74 -7.38
C LYS A 599 23.71 1.51 -6.47
N ARG A 600 24.53 0.48 -6.71
CA ARG A 600 24.76 -0.71 -5.85
C ARG A 600 24.83 -0.32 -4.36
N ASN A 601 23.69 -0.19 -3.72
CA ASN A 601 23.57 -0.19 -2.28
C ASN A 601 23.35 -1.66 -1.92
N GLY A 602 24.23 -2.19 -1.08
CA GLY A 602 24.38 -3.61 -0.83
C GLY A 602 23.06 -4.33 -0.58
N GLU A 603 23.03 -5.59 -1.00
CA GLU A 603 21.98 -6.57 -0.76
C GLU A 603 21.35 -6.40 0.64
N VAL A 604 20.26 -5.65 0.72
CA VAL A 604 19.47 -5.57 1.96
C VAL A 604 18.70 -6.87 2.02
N TYR A 605 19.24 -7.84 2.76
CA TYR A 605 18.52 -9.04 3.13
C TYR A 605 17.14 -8.65 3.66
N PHE A 606 16.09 -9.29 3.13
CA PHE A 606 14.69 -9.16 3.53
C PHE A 606 14.48 -9.64 4.98
N ASN A 607 14.97 -8.88 5.95
CA ASN A 607 14.72 -9.08 7.36
C ASN A 607 13.91 -7.89 7.86
N SER A 608 12.61 -7.90 7.58
CA SER A 608 11.69 -7.11 8.40
C SER A 608 11.83 -7.58 9.85
N PRO A 609 12.04 -6.69 10.83
CA PRO A 609 12.15 -7.10 12.24
C PRO A 609 10.85 -7.76 12.74
N PHE A 610 9.75 -7.60 12.02
CA PHE A 610 8.43 -8.15 12.32
C PHE A 610 8.22 -9.59 11.86
N HIS A 611 9.13 -10.17 11.06
CA HIS A 611 9.08 -11.60 10.81
C HIS A 611 9.72 -12.34 11.98
N SER A 612 8.94 -13.24 12.59
CA SER A 612 9.49 -14.30 13.44
C SER A 612 10.57 -15.04 12.63
N ASN A 613 11.74 -15.23 13.24
CA ASN A 613 12.91 -15.76 12.56
C ASN A 613 12.59 -17.11 11.88
N LYS A 614 12.64 -17.13 10.54
CA LYS A 614 12.76 -18.35 9.74
C LYS A 614 14.08 -19.05 10.11
N ARG A 615 14.04 -20.05 10.99
CA ARG A 615 15.02 -21.16 11.10
C ARG A 615 14.49 -22.20 12.08
N ASP A 616 14.05 -23.32 11.52
CA ASP A 616 14.17 -24.70 12.03
C ASP A 616 12.94 -25.52 11.64
N SER A 617 12.96 -26.04 10.42
CA SER A 617 12.35 -27.34 10.19
C SER A 617 13.26 -28.38 10.86
N PRO A 618 12.74 -29.25 11.75
CA PRO A 618 13.48 -30.41 12.18
C PRO A 618 13.65 -31.29 10.94
N ALA A 619 14.90 -31.54 10.56
CA ALA A 619 15.22 -32.64 9.67
C ALA A 619 14.77 -33.93 10.36
N TYR A 620 13.63 -34.47 9.93
CA TYR A 620 13.26 -35.85 10.23
C TYR A 620 14.27 -36.77 9.53
N TYR A 621 15.16 -37.35 10.33
CA TYR A 621 15.59 -38.74 10.22
C TYR A 621 15.21 -39.45 11.52
#